data_AF-A0A6A7C4C4-F1
#
_entry.id   AF-A0A6A7C4C4-F1
#
_cell.length_a   1.000
_cell.length_b   1.000
_cell.length_c   1.000
_cell.angle_alpha   90.00
_cell.angle_beta   90.00
_cell.angle_gamma   90.00
#
_symmetry.space_group_name_H-M   'P 1'
#
loop_
_entity.id
_entity.type
_entity.pdbx_description
1 polymer ?
#
loop_
_entity_poly.entity_id
_entity_poly.type
_entity_poly.pdbx_seq_one_letter_code
_entity_poly.pdbx_strand_id
1 'polypeptide(L)'
;MHYSLILISLAAATQGLYFHVSPLTITDKGKDGGCVDFTVNNPDAVYEQGGHDSATCSLPCSGSPPSCWSHCDSGHGSSAYYARVTPGSYQSASKYSIDIWQPYVYELANHNNGTVEISTDNANAHYECAPQGQYTTCETKDGGAFDTAVHPYYGGSTPADPFC
;
A
#
# COMPACT_ATOMS: atom_id res chain seq x y z
N MET A 1 53.45 -23.42 4.91
CA MET A 1 52.26 -22.98 5.68
C MET A 1 51.48 -22.05 4.77
N HIS A 2 50.37 -22.54 4.20
CA HIS A 2 49.51 -21.76 3.31
C HIS A 2 48.40 -21.12 4.14
N TYR A 3 48.36 -19.79 4.21
CA TYR A 3 47.26 -19.05 4.82
C TYR A 3 46.15 -18.85 3.78
N SER A 4 45.03 -19.55 3.94
CA SER A 4 43.79 -19.25 3.22
C SER A 4 43.10 -18.05 3.89
N LEU A 5 43.09 -16.91 3.20
CA LEU A 5 42.23 -15.78 3.53
C LEU A 5 40.80 -16.11 3.09
N ILE A 6 39.92 -16.41 4.05
CA ILE A 6 38.48 -16.45 3.82
C ILE A 6 37.97 -15.01 3.96
N LEU A 7 37.70 -14.35 2.84
CA LEU A 7 36.95 -13.10 2.79
C LEU A 7 35.46 -13.45 2.96
N ILE A 8 34.93 -13.26 4.17
CA ILE A 8 33.49 -13.26 4.41
C ILE A 8 32.98 -11.90 3.96
N SER A 9 32.45 -11.81 2.74
CA SER A 9 31.70 -10.65 2.30
C SER A 9 30.38 -10.60 3.08
N LEU A 10 30.31 -9.78 4.13
CA LEU A 10 29.03 -9.39 4.71
C LEU A 10 28.33 -8.50 3.68
N ALA A 11 27.37 -9.06 2.95
CA ALA A 11 26.38 -8.24 2.25
C ALA A 11 25.56 -7.51 3.33
N ALA A 12 25.79 -6.21 3.48
CA ALA A 12 24.85 -5.37 4.21
C ALA A 12 23.54 -5.37 3.43
N ALA A 13 22.53 -6.06 3.93
CA ALA A 13 21.17 -5.90 3.44
C ALA A 13 20.76 -4.48 3.82
N THR A 14 20.82 -3.54 2.88
CA THR A 14 20.05 -2.30 3.00
C THR A 14 18.59 -2.73 2.91
N GLN A 15 17.91 -2.91 4.05
CA GLN A 15 16.47 -3.10 4.04
C GLN A 15 15.89 -1.83 3.43
N GLY A 16 15.34 -1.96 2.21
CA GLY A 16 14.71 -0.84 1.52
C GLY A 16 13.39 -0.53 2.20
N LEU A 17 13.06 0.75 2.30
CA LEU A 17 11.74 1.19 2.74
C LEU A 17 10.64 0.47 1.95
N TYR A 18 9.52 0.18 2.62
CA TYR A 18 8.40 -0.51 2.01
C TYR A 18 7.09 -0.03 2.62
N PHE A 19 6.01 -0.07 1.86
CA PHE A 19 4.67 0.07 2.43
C PHE A 19 4.17 -1.29 2.87
N HIS A 20 3.78 -1.38 4.13
CA HIS A 20 3.11 -2.52 4.72
C HIS A 20 1.60 -2.26 4.75
N VAL A 21 0.81 -3.14 4.14
CA VAL A 21 -0.64 -3.02 4.06
C VAL A 21 -1.30 -4.19 4.79
N SER A 22 -1.87 -3.92 5.96
CA SER A 22 -2.62 -4.89 6.77
C SER A 22 -3.33 -4.20 7.94
N PRO A 23 -4.53 -4.66 8.35
CA PRO A 23 -5.39 -5.59 7.62
C PRO A 23 -5.91 -4.93 6.35
N LEU A 24 -6.29 -5.73 5.35
CA LEU A 24 -6.96 -5.25 4.15
C LEU A 24 -8.24 -6.05 3.93
N THR A 25 -9.34 -5.33 3.71
CA THR A 25 -10.66 -5.85 3.44
C THR A 25 -11.23 -5.15 2.22
N ILE A 26 -11.93 -5.90 1.36
CA ILE A 26 -12.77 -5.35 0.32
C ILE A 26 -14.15 -5.98 0.39
N THR A 27 -15.19 -5.18 0.19
CA THR A 27 -16.54 -5.70 -0.08
C THR A 27 -16.99 -5.17 -1.43
N ASP A 28 -17.06 -6.07 -2.42
CA ASP A 28 -17.53 -5.78 -3.76
C ASP A 28 -19.03 -6.12 -3.88
N LYS A 29 -19.84 -5.09 -4.10
CA LYS A 29 -21.28 -5.19 -4.36
C LYS A 29 -21.63 -5.02 -5.84
N GLY A 30 -20.63 -5.15 -6.72
CA GLY A 30 -20.76 -5.00 -8.16
C GLY A 30 -21.14 -3.58 -8.56
N LYS A 31 -22.29 -3.44 -9.22
CA LYS A 31 -22.80 -2.13 -9.67
C LYS A 31 -23.30 -1.25 -8.51
N ASP A 32 -23.58 -1.85 -7.36
CA ASP A 32 -24.07 -1.15 -6.18
C ASP A 32 -22.93 -0.53 -5.34
N GLY A 33 -21.70 -0.61 -5.86
CA GLY A 33 -20.50 -0.02 -5.26
C GLY A 33 -19.73 -1.01 -4.40
N GLY A 34 -18.71 -0.51 -3.72
CA GLY A 34 -17.85 -1.30 -2.85
C GLY A 34 -16.85 -0.40 -2.15
N CYS A 35 -16.21 -0.93 -1.12
CA CYS A 35 -15.16 -0.23 -0.38
C CYS A 35 -13.95 -1.14 -0.20
N VAL A 36 -12.75 -0.59 -0.38
CA VAL A 36 -11.49 -1.17 0.09
C VAL A 36 -11.11 -0.44 1.36
N ASP A 37 -10.99 -1.17 2.47
CA ASP A 37 -10.55 -0.65 3.75
C ASP A 37 -9.23 -1.32 4.11
N PHE A 38 -8.21 -0.53 4.47
CA PHE A 38 -6.93 -1.07 4.91
C PHE A 38 -6.18 -0.12 5.83
N THR A 39 -5.20 -0.65 6.54
CA THR A 39 -4.18 0.16 7.23
C THR A 39 -2.86 0.06 6.48
N VAL A 40 -2.18 1.19 6.35
CA VAL A 40 -0.84 1.30 5.75
C VAL A 40 0.12 1.94 6.73
N ASN A 41 1.36 1.46 6.75
CA ASN A 41 2.49 2.21 7.28
C ASN A 41 3.77 1.93 6.48
N ASN A 42 4.83 2.69 6.75
CA ASN A 42 6.18 2.43 6.28
C ASN A 42 7.07 2.13 7.50
N PRO A 43 7.14 0.87 7.96
CA PRO A 43 7.68 0.53 9.30
C PRO A 43 9.12 1.01 9.54
N ASP A 44 9.92 1.05 8.48
CA ASP A 44 11.34 1.42 8.53
C ASP A 44 11.60 2.90 8.22
N ALA A 45 10.55 3.68 7.91
CA ALA A 45 10.70 5.10 7.63
C ALA A 45 11.06 5.89 8.89
N VAL A 46 12.10 6.71 8.76
CA VAL A 46 12.36 7.77 9.73
C VAL A 46 11.38 8.92 9.55
N TYR A 47 11.29 9.78 10.55
CA TYR A 47 10.37 10.90 10.58
C TYR A 47 10.46 11.79 9.33
N GLU A 48 11.67 12.09 8.87
CA GLU A 48 11.91 12.93 7.68
C GLU A 48 11.34 12.34 6.40
N GLN A 49 11.23 11.00 6.33
CA GLN A 49 10.72 10.27 5.16
C GLN A 49 9.20 10.05 5.19
N GLY A 50 8.49 10.74 6.10
CA GLY A 50 7.05 10.58 6.30
C GLY A 50 6.69 9.79 7.57
N GLY A 51 7.69 9.26 8.28
CA GLY A 51 7.52 8.51 9.53
C GLY A 51 6.95 7.10 9.35
N HIS A 52 6.98 6.35 10.44
CA HIS A 52 6.50 4.96 10.52
C HIS A 52 5.05 4.83 11.03
N ASP A 53 4.42 5.96 11.36
CA ASP A 53 3.04 5.99 11.84
C ASP A 53 2.10 5.40 10.78
N SER A 54 1.05 4.74 11.26
CA SER A 54 0.04 4.10 10.42
C SER A 54 -1.13 5.03 10.10
N ALA A 55 -1.74 4.84 8.93
CA ALA A 55 -3.02 5.43 8.55
C ALA A 55 -4.00 4.38 8.05
N THR A 56 -5.28 4.62 8.31
CA THR A 56 -6.39 3.84 7.78
C THR A 56 -6.94 4.51 6.52
N CYS A 57 -6.99 3.77 5.43
CA CYS A 57 -7.52 4.20 4.16
C CYS A 57 -8.86 3.51 3.90
N SER A 58 -9.87 4.29 3.50
CA SER A 58 -11.15 3.79 3.02
C SER A 58 -11.37 4.32 1.61
N LEU A 59 -11.24 3.45 0.61
CA LEU A 59 -11.32 3.81 -0.80
C LEU A 59 -12.64 3.32 -1.40
N PRO A 60 -13.35 4.16 -2.17
CA PRO A 60 -14.48 3.68 -2.96
C PRO A 60 -13.98 2.76 -4.08
N CYS A 61 -14.50 1.55 -4.15
CA CYS A 61 -14.30 0.62 -5.26
C CYS A 61 -15.66 0.21 -5.83
N SER A 62 -16.17 0.98 -6.78
CA SER A 62 -17.24 0.51 -7.67
C SER A 62 -16.60 -0.12 -8.91
N GLY A 63 -17.38 -0.72 -9.81
CA GLY A 63 -16.86 -1.25 -11.08
C GLY A 63 -16.06 -0.26 -11.95
N SER A 64 -16.01 1.03 -11.56
CA SER A 64 -15.01 2.01 -12.01
C SER A 64 -14.58 2.89 -10.83
N PRO A 65 -13.53 2.50 -10.07
CA PRO A 65 -13.02 3.30 -8.96
C PRO A 65 -12.56 4.69 -9.43
N PRO A 66 -12.71 5.76 -8.62
CA PRO A 66 -12.22 7.08 -8.96
C PRO A 66 -10.70 7.09 -9.16
N SER A 67 -10.21 7.91 -10.09
CA SER A 67 -8.77 8.10 -10.32
C SER A 67 -8.12 9.09 -9.37
N CYS A 68 -8.89 9.81 -8.55
CA CYS A 68 -8.37 10.80 -7.61
C CYS A 68 -7.76 10.14 -6.36
N TRP A 69 -6.82 10.85 -5.72
CA TRP A 69 -6.16 10.42 -4.50
C TRP A 69 -7.02 10.70 -3.28
N SER A 70 -7.31 9.68 -2.48
CA SER A 70 -8.06 9.83 -1.22
C SER A 70 -7.08 9.90 -0.05
N HIS A 71 -7.30 10.86 0.85
CA HIS A 71 -6.53 10.97 2.09
C HIS A 71 -6.86 9.81 3.05
N CYS A 72 -5.83 9.23 3.66
CA CYS A 72 -5.98 8.20 4.69
C CYS A 72 -5.95 8.81 6.10
N ASP A 73 -6.85 8.39 6.98
CA ASP A 73 -6.95 8.91 8.33
C ASP A 73 -5.89 8.29 9.25
N SER A 74 -5.02 9.12 9.80
CA SER A 74 -3.97 8.70 10.73
C SER A 74 -4.37 8.79 12.20
N GLY A 75 -5.56 9.33 12.53
CA GLY A 75 -5.99 9.62 13.90
C GLY A 75 -5.12 10.65 14.66
N HIS A 76 -3.94 10.96 14.14
CA HIS A 76 -2.87 11.70 14.79
C HIS A 76 -2.20 12.71 13.83
N GLY A 77 -2.98 13.44 13.03
CA GLY A 77 -2.64 14.73 12.40
C GLY A 77 -1.31 14.89 11.60
N SER A 78 -0.52 13.83 11.40
CA SER A 78 0.87 13.93 10.94
C SER A 78 1.26 12.89 9.89
N SER A 79 0.50 11.80 9.75
CA SER A 79 0.72 10.84 8.67
C SER A 79 -0.22 11.17 7.52
N ALA A 80 0.35 11.61 6.39
CA ALA A 80 -0.37 12.04 5.20
C ALA A 80 -0.27 10.97 4.10
N TYR A 81 -0.71 9.74 4.36
CA TYR A 81 -0.85 8.77 3.28
C TYR A 81 -2.04 9.17 2.41
N TYR A 82 -1.84 9.02 1.10
CA TYR A 82 -2.89 9.11 0.13
C TYR A 82 -2.90 7.81 -0.66
N ALA A 83 -4.09 7.33 -0.96
CA ALA A 83 -4.23 6.10 -1.72
C ALA A 83 -5.38 6.19 -2.71
N ARG A 84 -5.32 5.31 -3.71
CA ARG A 84 -6.39 5.07 -4.66
C ARG A 84 -6.28 3.66 -5.19
N VAL A 85 -7.39 3.11 -5.68
CA VAL A 85 -7.30 1.94 -6.55
C VAL A 85 -6.64 2.38 -7.85
N THR A 86 -5.57 1.70 -8.26
CA THR A 86 -4.81 2.05 -9.46
C THR A 86 -5.78 2.12 -10.66
N PRO A 87 -5.85 3.24 -11.39
CA PRO A 87 -6.81 3.41 -12.48
C PRO A 87 -6.75 2.26 -13.51
N GLY A 88 -7.89 1.63 -13.76
CA GLY A 88 -8.01 0.51 -14.71
C GLY A 88 -7.47 -0.84 -14.21
N SER A 89 -6.97 -0.94 -12.97
CA SER A 89 -6.48 -2.22 -12.41
C SER A 89 -7.60 -3.12 -11.86
N TYR A 90 -8.75 -2.56 -11.49
CA TYR A 90 -9.82 -3.29 -10.83
C TYR A 90 -10.47 -4.30 -11.77
N GLN A 91 -10.28 -5.60 -11.50
CA GLN A 91 -10.91 -6.70 -12.22
C GLN A 91 -12.00 -7.36 -11.38
N SER A 92 -11.73 -7.55 -10.10
CA SER A 92 -12.63 -8.14 -9.10
C SER A 92 -12.13 -7.83 -7.69
N ALA A 93 -12.93 -8.16 -6.67
CA ALA A 93 -12.50 -8.17 -5.28
C ALA A 93 -11.24 -9.02 -5.02
N SER A 94 -11.00 -10.05 -5.83
CA SER A 94 -9.84 -10.92 -5.73
C SER A 94 -8.62 -10.44 -6.51
N LYS A 95 -8.73 -9.35 -7.29
CA LYS A 95 -7.66 -8.89 -8.19
C LYS A 95 -7.78 -7.41 -8.56
N TYR A 96 -6.89 -6.59 -7.98
CA TYR A 96 -6.78 -5.16 -8.23
C TYR A 96 -5.43 -4.63 -7.72
N SER A 97 -5.14 -3.35 -7.92
CA SER A 97 -3.94 -2.72 -7.37
C SER A 97 -4.28 -1.45 -6.62
N ILE A 98 -3.47 -1.10 -5.63
CA ILE A 98 -3.59 0.12 -4.84
C ILE A 98 -2.33 0.94 -5.06
N ASP A 99 -2.46 2.18 -5.50
CA ASP A 99 -1.36 3.14 -5.46
C ASP A 99 -1.35 3.82 -4.10
N ILE A 100 -0.16 3.97 -3.52
CA ILE A 100 0.08 4.62 -2.23
C ILE A 100 1.11 5.73 -2.44
N TRP A 101 0.83 6.91 -1.91
CA TRP A 101 1.68 8.08 -1.93
C TRP A 101 1.84 8.60 -0.49
N GLN A 102 3.08 8.86 -0.07
CA GLN A 102 3.41 9.40 1.25
C GLN A 102 4.40 10.57 1.09
N PRO A 103 4.04 11.81 1.48
CA PRO A 103 4.97 12.94 1.44
C PRO A 103 5.99 12.86 2.57
N TYR A 104 7.14 13.48 2.35
CA TYR A 104 8.12 13.71 3.41
C TYR A 104 7.63 14.89 4.27
N VAL A 105 7.84 14.80 5.59
CA VAL A 105 7.24 15.74 6.55
C VAL A 105 7.65 17.20 6.31
N TYR A 106 8.89 17.44 5.86
CA TYR A 106 9.42 18.79 5.65
C TYR A 106 9.57 19.20 4.17
N GLU A 107 9.33 18.27 3.26
CA GLU A 107 9.62 18.46 1.84
C GLU A 107 8.51 17.84 1.01
N LEU A 108 7.40 18.55 0.82
CA LEU A 108 6.25 18.05 0.03
C LEU A 108 6.61 17.71 -1.43
N ALA A 109 7.72 18.24 -1.95
CA ALA A 109 8.27 17.88 -3.26
C ALA A 109 8.93 16.49 -3.29
N ASN A 110 9.23 15.94 -2.11
CA ASN A 110 9.75 14.59 -1.93
C ASN A 110 8.67 13.69 -1.35
N HIS A 111 8.61 12.47 -1.88
CA HIS A 111 7.58 11.52 -1.48
C HIS A 111 7.99 10.09 -1.79
N ASN A 112 7.38 9.15 -1.09
CA ASN A 112 7.45 7.73 -1.38
C ASN A 112 6.20 7.32 -2.17
N ASN A 113 6.40 6.55 -3.25
CA ASN A 113 5.31 5.89 -3.96
C ASN A 113 5.48 4.38 -3.95
N GLY A 114 4.37 3.67 -4.03
CA GLY A 114 4.35 2.24 -4.20
C GLY A 114 3.01 1.83 -4.79
N THR A 115 3.04 0.77 -5.58
CA THR A 115 1.82 0.10 -6.03
C THR A 115 1.80 -1.27 -5.41
N VAL A 116 0.71 -1.60 -4.73
CA VAL A 116 0.47 -2.89 -4.11
C VAL A 116 -0.43 -3.69 -5.05
N GLU A 117 0.06 -4.84 -5.51
CA GLU A 117 -0.75 -5.78 -6.28
C GLU A 117 -1.52 -6.71 -5.33
N ILE A 118 -2.85 -6.60 -5.34
CA ILE A 118 -3.75 -7.43 -4.54
C ILE A 118 -4.23 -8.58 -5.41
N SER A 119 -3.94 -9.81 -4.98
CA SER A 119 -4.42 -11.00 -5.65
C SER A 119 -4.54 -12.18 -4.70
N THR A 120 -5.61 -12.97 -4.82
CA THR A 120 -5.73 -14.28 -4.17
C THR A 120 -4.70 -15.30 -4.68
N ASP A 121 -4.06 -15.03 -5.83
CA ASP A 121 -2.97 -15.86 -6.36
C ASP A 121 -1.67 -15.67 -5.54
N ASN A 122 -1.57 -14.59 -4.75
CA ASN A 122 -0.47 -14.38 -3.82
C ASN A 122 -0.70 -15.13 -2.51
N ALA A 123 -0.27 -16.39 -2.47
CA ALA A 123 -0.43 -17.25 -1.30
C ALA A 123 0.21 -16.69 -0.02
N ASN A 124 1.24 -15.85 -0.12
CA ASN A 124 1.93 -15.28 1.05
C ASN A 124 1.13 -14.16 1.72
N ALA A 125 0.16 -13.57 1.03
CA ALA A 125 -0.65 -12.49 1.58
C ALA A 125 -1.79 -12.98 2.48
N HIS A 126 -2.03 -14.31 2.53
CA HIS A 126 -3.15 -14.92 3.25
C HIS A 126 -4.49 -14.22 2.94
N TYR A 127 -4.69 -13.84 1.67
CA TYR A 127 -5.85 -13.09 1.22
C TYR A 127 -6.90 -14.01 0.63
N GLU A 128 -8.09 -14.02 1.23
CA GLU A 128 -9.15 -14.96 0.90
C GLU A 128 -10.46 -14.25 0.59
N CYS A 129 -11.23 -14.81 -0.34
CA CYS A 129 -12.53 -14.29 -0.75
C CYS A 129 -13.66 -15.26 -0.37
N ALA A 130 -14.72 -14.73 0.21
CA ALA A 130 -15.94 -15.46 0.50
C ALA A 130 -17.14 -14.80 -0.19
N PRO A 131 -17.96 -15.56 -0.93
CA PRO A 131 -19.23 -15.05 -1.44
C PRO A 131 -20.20 -14.82 -0.29
N GLN A 132 -20.85 -13.67 -0.28
CA GLN A 132 -21.89 -13.28 0.68
C GLN A 132 -23.18 -12.89 -0.07
N GLY A 133 -23.93 -13.91 -0.48
CA GLY A 133 -25.14 -13.72 -1.28
C GLY A 133 -24.81 -13.17 -2.66
N GLN A 134 -25.13 -11.90 -2.91
CA GLN A 134 -24.82 -11.20 -4.17
C GLN A 134 -23.47 -10.47 -4.16
N TYR A 135 -22.77 -10.50 -3.03
CA TYR A 135 -21.53 -9.74 -2.82
C TYR A 135 -20.34 -10.69 -2.68
N THR A 136 -19.14 -10.17 -2.91
CA THR A 136 -17.90 -10.86 -2.56
C THR A 136 -17.15 -10.01 -1.55
N THR A 137 -16.80 -10.62 -0.43
CA THR A 137 -15.91 -9.99 0.56
C THR A 137 -14.59 -10.72 0.53
N CYS A 138 -13.49 -9.99 0.41
CA CYS A 138 -12.15 -10.55 0.54
C CYS A 138 -11.39 -9.84 1.65
N GLU A 139 -10.57 -10.57 2.38
CA GLU A 139 -9.83 -10.02 3.53
C GLU A 139 -8.52 -10.78 3.76
N THR A 140 -7.54 -10.09 4.34
CA THR A 140 -6.31 -10.71 4.85
C THR A 140 -6.60 -11.51 6.12
N LYS A 141 -6.11 -12.75 6.20
CA LYS A 141 -6.25 -13.67 7.34
C LYS A 141 -4.92 -13.91 8.05
N ASP A 142 -4.99 -14.33 9.31
CA ASP A 142 -3.84 -14.88 10.08
C ASP A 142 -2.55 -14.03 10.05
N GLY A 143 -2.67 -12.70 10.12
CA GLY A 143 -1.52 -11.80 10.04
C GLY A 143 -1.02 -11.52 8.62
N GLY A 144 -1.81 -11.91 7.61
CA GLY A 144 -1.61 -11.61 6.20
C GLY A 144 -1.46 -10.11 5.94
N ALA A 145 -0.55 -9.79 5.03
CA ALA A 145 -0.23 -8.44 4.64
C ALA A 145 0.27 -8.41 3.21
N PHE A 146 0.26 -7.22 2.64
CA PHE A 146 0.92 -6.94 1.38
C PHE A 146 2.03 -5.93 1.60
N ASP A 147 3.26 -6.32 1.29
CA ASP A 147 4.41 -5.44 1.31
C ASP A 147 4.77 -5.05 -0.11
N THR A 148 5.03 -3.76 -0.34
CA THR A 148 5.57 -3.28 -1.62
C THR A 148 6.75 -2.36 -1.37
N ALA A 149 7.81 -2.51 -2.16
CA ALA A 149 8.96 -1.63 -2.09
C ALA A 149 8.53 -0.19 -2.44
N VAL A 150 8.98 0.79 -1.65
CA VAL A 150 8.75 2.18 -2.00
C VAL A 150 9.77 2.66 -3.03
N HIS A 151 9.31 3.55 -3.89
CA HIS A 151 10.10 4.31 -4.82
C HIS A 151 10.15 5.75 -4.30
N PRO A 152 11.29 6.21 -3.77
CA PRO A 152 11.43 7.60 -3.33
C PRO A 152 11.59 8.51 -4.55
N TYR A 153 10.94 9.68 -4.47
CA TYR A 153 11.04 10.75 -5.45
C TYR A 153 11.61 11.98 -4.77
N TYR A 154 12.55 12.65 -5.44
CA TYR A 154 13.22 13.84 -4.96
C TYR A 154 13.00 15.01 -5.93
N GLY A 155 12.59 16.17 -5.43
CA GLY A 155 12.43 17.39 -6.23
C GLY A 155 11.30 17.34 -7.26
N GLY A 156 10.23 16.59 -7.00
CA GLY A 156 9.11 16.38 -7.91
C GLY A 156 7.90 17.29 -7.68
N SER A 157 6.96 17.26 -8.62
CA SER A 157 5.59 17.76 -8.43
C SER A 157 4.78 16.79 -7.58
N THR A 158 3.76 17.29 -6.87
CA THR A 158 2.69 16.49 -6.25
C THR A 158 2.07 15.52 -7.26
N PRO A 159 1.31 14.50 -6.81
CA PRO A 159 0.65 13.58 -7.74
C PRO A 159 -0.06 14.34 -8.87
N ALA A 160 0.11 13.87 -10.11
CA ALA A 160 -0.44 14.55 -11.29
C ALA A 160 -1.98 14.52 -11.33
N ASP A 161 -2.57 13.54 -10.64
CA ASP A 161 -4.01 13.36 -10.53
C ASP A 161 -4.59 14.12 -9.33
N PRO A 162 -5.84 14.58 -9.41
CA PRO A 162 -6.46 15.39 -8.36
C PRO A 162 -6.64 14.61 -7.05
N PHE A 163 -6.75 15.34 -5.95
CA PHE A 163 -7.22 14.79 -4.67
C PHE A 163 -8.75 14.73 -4.67
N CYS A 164 -9.30 13.63 -4.14
CA CYS A 164 -10.67 13.58 -3.64
C CYS A 164 -10.66 14.23 -2.24
#